data_AF-A0A7S1ZZE0-F1
#
_entry.id   AF-A0A7S1ZZE0-F1
#
_cell.length_a   1.000
_cell.length_b   1.000
_cell.length_c   1.000
_cell.angle_alpha   90.00
_cell.angle_beta   90.00
_cell.angle_gamma   90.00
#
_symmetry.space_group_name_H-M   'P 1'
#
loop_
_entity.id
_entity.type
_entity.pdbx_description
1 polymer ?
#
loop_
_entity_poly.entity_id
_entity_poly.type
_entity_poly.pdbx_seq_one_letter_code
_entity_poly.pdbx_strand_id
1 'polypeptide(L)'
;SARAFWYAWMDYFPMTLKPWSENARLPPDRQYVFAVHPHGIHCLPQALFNAGTPFDDRFPGLCPEKVHCLVASVMFYVPVVREIMHMVGAIDARREVSGGGI
;
A
#
# COMPACT_ATOMS: atom_id res chain seq x y z
N SER A 1 -11.61 2.62 -14.65
CA SER A 1 -10.70 3.45 -13.84
C SER A 1 -9.94 2.56 -12.87
N ALA A 2 -8.76 2.97 -12.39
CA ALA A 2 -7.93 2.17 -11.46
C ALA A 2 -8.72 1.68 -10.23
N ARG A 3 -9.70 2.46 -9.79
CA ARG A 3 -10.66 2.09 -8.75
C ARG A 3 -11.31 0.71 -8.96
N ALA A 4 -11.90 0.46 -10.14
CA ALA A 4 -12.60 -0.81 -10.41
C ALA A 4 -11.65 -2.02 -10.33
N PHE A 5 -10.39 -1.84 -10.75
CA PHE A 5 -9.37 -2.87 -10.61
C PHE A 5 -9.07 -3.16 -9.13
N TRP A 6 -8.87 -2.13 -8.31
CA TRP A 6 -8.59 -2.31 -6.89
C TRP A 6 -9.76 -2.92 -6.12
N TYR A 7 -11.02 -2.56 -6.41
CA TYR A 7 -12.16 -3.26 -5.82
C TYR A 7 -12.19 -4.74 -6.20
N ALA A 8 -12.00 -5.08 -7.48
CA ALA A 8 -11.94 -6.48 -7.91
C ALA A 8 -10.80 -7.26 -7.22
N TRP A 9 -9.66 -6.62 -6.97
CA TRP A 9 -8.56 -7.21 -6.21
C TRP A 9 -8.93 -7.47 -4.75
N MET A 10 -9.59 -6.52 -4.08
CA MET A 10 -10.07 -6.67 -2.70
C MET A 10 -11.21 -7.69 -2.58
N ASP A 11 -12.02 -7.86 -3.62
CA ASP A 11 -13.05 -8.90 -3.67
C ASP A 11 -12.43 -10.28 -3.88
N TYR A 12 -11.40 -10.38 -4.73
CA TYR A 12 -10.68 -11.62 -5.00
C TYR A 12 -9.86 -12.10 -3.79
N PHE A 13 -9.11 -11.19 -3.17
CA PHE A 13 -8.45 -11.42 -1.89
C PHE A 13 -9.29 -10.72 -0.82
N PRO A 14 -10.21 -11.41 -0.10
CA PRO A 14 -11.25 -10.82 0.74
C PRO A 14 -10.69 -9.93 1.86
N MET A 15 -10.21 -8.75 1.49
CA MET A 15 -9.41 -7.85 2.29
C MET A 15 -10.33 -6.80 2.89
N THR A 16 -10.25 -6.67 4.20
CA THR A 16 -11.09 -5.73 4.96
C THR A 16 -10.21 -4.89 5.86
N LEU A 17 -10.64 -3.64 6.09
CA LEU A 17 -9.99 -2.75 7.03
C LEU A 17 -10.81 -2.71 8.33
N LYS A 18 -10.20 -3.14 9.43
CA LYS A 18 -10.79 -3.04 10.78
C LYS A 18 -9.94 -2.08 11.61
N PRO A 19 -10.33 -0.81 11.77
CA PRO A 19 -9.60 0.12 12.62
C PRO A 19 -9.69 -0.30 14.09
N TRP A 20 -8.73 0.15 14.91
CA TRP A 20 -8.73 -0.14 16.36
C TRP A 20 -9.90 0.53 17.10
N SER A 21 -10.48 1.57 16.49
CA SER A 21 -11.61 2.35 17.00
C SER A 21 -12.36 3.01 15.85
N GLU A 22 -13.68 3.20 16.00
CA GLU A 22 -14.50 3.99 15.08
C GLU A 22 -14.07 5.46 14.99
N ASN A 23 -13.33 5.96 15.98
CA ASN A 23 -12.77 7.31 16.00
C ASN A 23 -11.29 7.35 15.60
N ALA A 24 -10.74 6.24 15.12
CA ALA A 24 -9.38 6.17 14.61
C ALA A 24 -9.14 7.23 13.54
N ARG A 25 -8.08 8.03 13.69
CA ARG A 25 -7.64 9.03 12.72
C ARG A 25 -6.16 8.81 12.38
N LEU A 26 -5.83 8.97 11.11
CA LEU A 26 -4.46 9.03 10.62
C LEU A 26 -4.28 10.35 9.82
N PRO A 27 -4.01 11.47 10.51
CA PRO A 27 -3.77 12.76 9.86
C PRO A 27 -2.63 12.71 8.83
N PRO A 28 -2.81 13.27 7.61
CA PRO A 28 -1.83 13.17 6.53
C PRO A 28 -0.63 14.14 6.65
N ASP A 29 -0.57 14.91 7.74
CA ASP A 29 0.52 15.82 8.12
C ASP A 29 1.58 15.15 9.01
N ARG A 30 1.46 13.83 9.25
CA ARG A 30 2.37 13.06 10.10
C ARG A 30 2.99 11.90 9.34
N GLN A 31 4.19 11.52 9.77
CA GLN A 31 4.88 10.35 9.24
C GLN A 31 4.48 9.08 10.02
N TYR A 32 4.18 8.01 9.29
CA TYR A 32 3.79 6.72 9.86
C TYR A 32 4.66 5.61 9.27
N VAL A 33 4.93 4.59 10.10
CA VAL A 33 5.50 3.32 9.65
C VAL A 33 4.46 2.24 9.85
N PHE A 34 4.04 1.62 8.76
CA PHE A 34 3.09 0.50 8.80
C PHE A 34 3.85 -0.82 8.75
N ALA A 35 3.64 -1.67 9.75
CA ALA A 35 4.10 -3.04 9.73
C ALA A 35 2.97 -3.94 9.20
N VAL A 36 3.28 -4.81 8.24
CA VAL A 36 2.30 -5.70 7.61
C VAL A 36 2.67 -7.16 7.92
N HIS A 37 1.71 -7.92 8.44
CA HIS A 37 1.83 -9.35 8.69
C HIS A 37 0.55 -10.07 8.20
N PRO A 38 0.66 -11.24 7.54
CA PRO A 38 1.87 -12.00 7.25
C PRO A 38 2.72 -11.35 6.15
N HIS A 39 4.04 -11.46 6.29
CA HIS A 39 4.97 -11.15 5.20
C HIS A 39 5.00 -12.36 4.25
N GLY A 40 3.97 -12.50 3.42
CA GLY A 40 3.99 -13.52 2.38
C GLY A 40 5.15 -13.30 1.41
N ILE A 41 5.55 -14.34 0.67
CA ILE A 41 6.48 -14.22 -0.49
C ILE A 41 5.98 -13.15 -1.46
N HIS A 42 4.65 -13.07 -1.59
CA HIS A 42 4.00 -12.12 -2.46
C HIS A 42 3.51 -10.93 -1.64
N CYS A 43 4.06 -9.74 -1.91
CA CYS A 43 3.72 -8.48 -1.25
C CYS A 43 2.34 -7.92 -1.67
N LEU A 44 1.48 -8.78 -2.22
CA LEU A 44 0.15 -8.47 -2.75
C LEU A 44 -0.83 -7.82 -1.76
N PRO A 45 -0.80 -8.13 -0.45
CA PRO A 45 -1.64 -7.42 0.52
C PRO A 45 -1.39 -5.91 0.58
N GLN A 46 -0.23 -5.44 0.10
CA GLN A 46 0.11 -4.01 0.06
C GLN A 46 -0.83 -3.21 -0.86
N ALA A 47 -1.52 -3.86 -1.80
CA ALA A 47 -2.54 -3.24 -2.61
C ALA A 47 -3.65 -2.56 -1.78
N LEU A 48 -3.84 -2.95 -0.51
CA LEU A 48 -4.74 -2.27 0.42
C LEU A 48 -4.40 -0.78 0.61
N PHE A 49 -3.16 -0.36 0.38
CA PHE A 49 -2.72 1.03 0.54
C PHE A 49 -2.76 1.83 -0.78
N ASN A 50 -3.68 1.52 -1.67
CA ASN A 50 -3.85 2.19 -2.96
C ASN A 50 -5.13 3.05 -3.01
N ALA A 51 -5.25 3.90 -4.02
CA ALA A 51 -6.40 4.78 -4.21
C ALA A 51 -7.70 4.01 -4.43
N GLY A 52 -8.79 4.43 -3.78
CA GLY A 52 -10.12 3.81 -3.89
C GLY A 52 -10.23 2.44 -3.22
N THR A 53 -9.35 2.14 -2.26
CA THR A 53 -9.44 0.97 -1.39
C THR A 53 -10.15 1.32 -0.08
N PRO A 54 -10.56 0.33 0.74
CA PRO A 54 -11.11 0.61 2.06
C PRO A 54 -10.19 1.43 2.97
N PHE A 55 -8.87 1.37 2.78
CA PHE A 55 -7.91 2.21 3.51
C PHE A 55 -8.00 3.66 3.08
N ASP A 56 -8.00 3.94 1.79
CA ASP A 56 -8.13 5.30 1.24
C ASP A 56 -9.49 5.92 1.62
N ASP A 57 -10.57 5.15 1.52
CA ASP A 57 -11.91 5.57 1.93
C ASP A 57 -11.97 5.92 3.43
N ARG A 58 -11.21 5.21 4.28
CA ARG A 58 -11.20 5.42 5.74
C ARG A 58 -10.22 6.50 6.21
N PHE A 59 -9.08 6.63 5.55
CA PHE A 59 -7.98 7.52 5.92
C PHE A 59 -7.56 8.37 4.70
N PRO A 60 -8.41 9.33 4.29
CA PRO A 60 -8.20 10.07 3.05
C PRO A 60 -6.96 10.96 3.11
N GLY A 61 -6.31 11.14 1.96
CA GLY A 61 -5.15 12.03 1.80
C GLY A 61 -3.79 11.38 2.12
N LEU A 62 -3.77 10.08 2.40
CA LEU A 62 -2.53 9.29 2.50
C LEU A 62 -2.22 8.58 1.18
N CYS A 63 -3.21 7.92 0.58
CA CYS A 63 -3.02 7.16 -0.65
C CYS A 63 -3.29 8.03 -1.90
N PRO A 64 -2.68 7.69 -3.04
CA PRO A 64 -1.55 6.78 -3.23
C PRO A 64 -0.19 7.48 -3.02
N GLU A 65 -0.17 8.81 -2.93
CA GLU A 65 1.04 9.63 -3.08
C GLU A 65 1.98 9.58 -1.87
N LYS A 66 1.44 9.49 -0.65
CA LYS A 66 2.22 9.56 0.60
C LYS A 66 2.53 8.20 1.21
N VAL A 67 1.90 7.13 0.71
CA VAL A 67 2.17 5.78 1.19
C VAL A 67 3.13 5.08 0.24
N HIS A 68 4.27 4.69 0.77
CA HIS A 68 5.28 3.95 0.03
C HIS A 68 5.43 2.54 0.60
N CYS A 69 5.11 1.55 -0.23
CA CYS A 69 5.25 0.14 0.14
C CYS A 69 6.66 -0.34 -0.20
N LEU A 70 7.44 -0.67 0.82
CA LEU A 70 8.79 -1.18 0.66
C LEU A 70 8.74 -2.70 0.45
N VAL A 71 9.42 -3.20 -0.58
CA VAL A 71 9.56 -4.63 -0.86
C VAL A 71 11.01 -5.00 -1.13
N ALA A 72 11.34 -6.28 -0.93
CA ALA A 72 12.70 -6.77 -1.12
C ALA A 72 13.16 -6.59 -2.58
N SER A 73 14.41 -6.16 -2.78
CA SER A 73 14.99 -5.87 -4.09
C SER A 73 14.87 -7.03 -5.09
N VAL A 74 14.85 -8.28 -4.59
CA VAL A 74 14.69 -9.49 -5.41
C VAL A 74 13.39 -9.48 -6.24
N MET A 75 12.34 -8.83 -5.75
CA MET A 75 11.06 -8.72 -6.46
C MET A 75 11.17 -7.91 -7.75
N PHE A 76 12.21 -7.07 -7.87
CA PHE A 76 12.44 -6.22 -9.04
C PHE A 76 13.34 -6.86 -10.10
N TYR A 77 13.89 -8.06 -9.86
CA TYR A 77 14.77 -8.74 -10.84
C TYR A 77 14.00 -9.52 -11.90
N VAL A 78 12.83 -10.07 -11.57
CA VAL A 78 11.98 -10.79 -12.53
C VAL A 78 11.03 -9.78 -13.20
N PRO A 79 11.08 -9.58 -14.53
CA PRO A 79 10.33 -8.51 -15.19
C PRO A 79 8.83 -8.49 -14.90
N VAL A 80 8.15 -9.63 -15.00
CA VAL A 80 6.70 -9.69 -14.74
C VAL A 80 6.36 -9.38 -13.28
N VAL A 81 7.17 -9.88 -12.34
CA VAL A 81 6.98 -9.61 -10.91
C VAL A 81 7.20 -8.13 -10.61
N ARG A 82 8.23 -7.52 -11.21
CA ARG A 82 8.51 -6.09 -11.10
C ARG A 82 7.33 -5.23 -11.54
N GLU A 83 6.74 -5.52 -12.69
CA GLU A 83 5.58 -4.74 -13.18
C GLU A 83 4.40 -4.85 -12.22
N ILE A 84 4.14 -6.04 -11.67
CA ILE A 84 3.12 -6.24 -10.63
C ILE A 84 3.45 -5.43 -9.37
N MET A 85 4.72 -5.41 -8.94
CA MET A 85 5.15 -4.61 -7.79
C MET A 85 4.92 -3.11 -8.03
N HIS A 86 5.26 -2.60 -9.22
CA HIS A 86 5.00 -1.20 -9.56
C HIS A 86 3.51 -0.88 -9.64
N MET A 87 2.69 -1.80 -10.17
CA MET A 87 1.23 -1.63 -10.19
C MET A 87 0.65 -1.48 -8.78
N VAL A 88 1.15 -2.23 -7.79
CA VAL A 88 0.70 -2.10 -6.39
C VAL A 88 1.35 -0.94 -5.64
N GLY A 89 2.14 -0.09 -6.32
CA GLY A 89 2.80 1.07 -5.70
C GLY A 89 4.03 0.71 -4.86
N ALA A 90 4.57 -0.51 -5.03
CA ALA A 90 5.75 -0.94 -4.30
C ALA A 90 7.04 -0.41 -4.92
N ILE A 91 8.01 -0.16 -4.04
CA ILE A 91 9.35 0.34 -4.36
C ILE A 91 10.40 -0.49 -3.61
N ASP A 92 11.64 -0.44 -4.08
CA ASP A 92 12.75 -1.16 -3.46
C ASP A 92 13.01 -0.63 -2.04
N ALA A 93 13.09 -1.54 -1.07
CA ALA A 93 13.42 -1.24 0.33
C ALA A 93 14.80 -0.56 0.52
N ARG A 94 15.69 -0.60 -0.48
CA ARG A 94 16.95 0.14 -0.49
C ARG A 94 16.79 1.65 -0.75
N ARG A 95 15.62 2.07 -1.23
CA ARG A 95 15.36 3.48 -1.55
C ARG A 95 15.12 4.27 -0.28
N GLU A 96 15.71 5.47 -0.20
CA GLU A 96 15.39 6.42 0.86
C GLU A 96 13.98 6.99 0.66
N VAL A 97 13.13 6.85 1.67
CA VAL A 97 11.74 7.33 1.67
C VAL A 97 11.40 8.24 2.86
N SER A 98 12.31 8.39 3.81
CA SER A 98 12.13 9.21 5.00
C SER A 98 12.62 10.66 4.84
N GLY A 99 13.01 11.07 3.63
CA GLY A 99 13.42 12.44 3.35
C GLY A 99 12.21 13.40 3.34
N GLY A 100 12.16 14.34 4.28
CA GLY A 100 11.11 15.35 4.43
C GLY A 100 11.11 16.40 3.32
N GLY A 101 10.78 16.01 2.09
CA GLY A 101 10.37 16.94 1.04
C GLY A 101 8.88 17.23 1.16
N ILE A 102 8.57 18.38 1.76
CA ILE A 102 7.30 19.11 1.58
C ILE A 102 7.09 19.48 0.11
#